data_AF-A0A1D2QPU6-F1
#
_entry.id   AF-A0A1D2QPU6-F1
#
_cell.length_a   1.000
_cell.length_b   1.000
_cell.length_c   1.000
_cell.angle_alpha   90.00
_cell.angle_beta   90.00
_cell.angle_gamma   90.00
#
_symmetry.space_group_name_H-M   'P 1'
#
loop_
_entity.id
_entity.type
_entity.pdbx_description
1 polymer ?
#
loop_
_entity_poly.entity_id
_entity_poly.type
_entity_poly.pdbx_seq_one_letter_code
_entity_poly.pdbx_strand_id
1 'polypeptide(L)'
;MMKEKILFALLLIIFSGYSFALPAMLEQELEFHIKEFQQGTPSSQQLVARQLESAGFSDTRLFDLIEKKLLVSYADYIENSTVYIDYPGGSEDYVTHGGNKYLQSSSLYTIDYLSWLAKALAFSGQEKYQATFKKMLAQKNLDEKLKKYIEISIKLLPKYTNWNKVILNGEQWDDNWPNNINRFALMIQSGDLHLEKLAKKNAAYHESNYSNQLLGLAEYQLLKRYKSHQNNNLSVSNTKRVNEASDVLTSIEQELKSYIAIFQTGSNSEKKTMIKRLEWSGLEDPRLFDLIEQQLLENYLSKGNKEDIDYLSWLAKALAFSGQDKYRTTLLKVANNNKTSRKLRKYAKLSISTLKDYKRWNTVIFNEKQWNNNWPIDINRLFSMVQSNDFHLKRLAAKHIHHKYIYHTELLDSLEQQLLKHYQSSRNDHLFVNALIGMSKALAGSQYPQYKETIGYLAKSAKNKKLRAYARKDLKFYYYQRLYNGEGQLIF
;
A
#
# COMPACT_ATOMS: atom_id res chain seq x y z
N MET A 1 -52.67 2.82 -0.46
CA MET A 1 -52.87 1.38 -0.73
C MET A 1 -52.62 0.93 -2.17
N MET A 2 -53.38 1.33 -3.21
CA MET A 2 -53.15 0.79 -4.57
C MET A 2 -51.84 1.30 -5.23
N LYS A 3 -51.44 2.55 -4.96
CA LYS A 3 -50.16 3.12 -5.43
C LYS A 3 -48.92 2.51 -4.75
N GLU A 4 -49.02 2.09 -3.49
CA GLU A 4 -47.92 1.45 -2.76
C GLU A 4 -47.68 0.01 -3.24
N LYS A 5 -48.74 -0.72 -3.59
CA LYS A 5 -48.62 -2.07 -4.17
C LYS A 5 -47.99 -2.07 -5.56
N ILE A 6 -48.25 -1.03 -6.37
CA ILE A 6 -47.63 -0.86 -7.70
C ILE A 6 -46.15 -0.47 -7.57
N LEU A 7 -45.79 0.38 -6.60
CA LEU A 7 -44.39 0.74 -6.33
C LEU A 7 -43.58 -0.46 -5.82
N PHE A 8 -44.19 -1.32 -4.98
CA PHE A 8 -43.56 -2.55 -4.48
C PHE A 8 -43.38 -3.61 -5.58
N ALA A 9 -44.35 -3.74 -6.49
CA ALA A 9 -44.25 -4.64 -7.65
C ALA A 9 -43.20 -4.16 -8.67
N LEU A 10 -43.08 -2.85 -8.91
CA LEU A 10 -42.03 -2.29 -9.76
C LEU A 10 -40.63 -2.44 -9.14
N LEU A 11 -40.51 -2.33 -7.82
CA LEU A 11 -39.25 -2.63 -7.12
C LEU A 11 -38.87 -4.11 -7.23
N LEU A 12 -39.82 -5.04 -7.16
CA LEU A 12 -39.56 -6.47 -7.36
C LEU A 12 -39.12 -6.81 -8.80
N ILE A 13 -39.63 -6.11 -9.81
CA ILE A 13 -39.22 -6.27 -11.23
C ILE A 13 -37.84 -5.66 -11.48
N ILE A 14 -37.49 -4.56 -10.81
CA ILE A 14 -36.16 -3.96 -10.89
C ILE A 14 -35.12 -4.84 -10.17
N PHE A 15 -35.47 -5.45 -9.03
CA PHE A 15 -34.57 -6.33 -8.30
C PHE A 15 -34.36 -7.71 -8.95
N SER A 16 -35.36 -8.28 -9.64
CA SER A 16 -35.20 -9.56 -10.34
C SER A 16 -34.32 -9.48 -11.59
N GLY A 17 -34.12 -8.28 -12.16
CA GLY A 17 -33.22 -8.06 -13.28
C GLY A 17 -31.73 -8.00 -12.91
N TYR A 18 -31.40 -7.65 -11.65
CA TYR A 18 -30.00 -7.55 -11.20
C TYR A 18 -29.39 -8.89 -10.72
N SER A 19 -30.22 -9.88 -10.36
CA SER A 19 -29.74 -11.19 -9.89
C SER A 19 -29.13 -12.08 -10.99
N PHE A 20 -29.29 -11.74 -12.28
CA PHE A 20 -28.74 -12.53 -13.40
C PHE A 20 -27.43 -11.99 -14.01
N ALA A 21 -26.98 -10.77 -13.65
CA ALA A 21 -25.79 -10.15 -14.25
C ALA A 21 -24.46 -10.56 -13.57
N LEU A 22 -24.51 -10.92 -12.28
CA LEU A 22 -23.34 -11.32 -11.49
C LEU A 22 -22.61 -12.57 -12.03
N PRO A 23 -23.30 -13.64 -12.48
CA PRO A 23 -22.64 -14.80 -13.09
C PRO A 23 -21.92 -14.47 -14.40
N ALA A 24 -22.51 -13.60 -15.23
CA ALA A 24 -21.94 -13.25 -16.53
C ALA A 24 -20.64 -12.43 -16.41
N MET A 25 -20.57 -11.51 -15.45
CA MET A 25 -19.37 -10.72 -15.17
C MET A 25 -18.23 -11.60 -14.63
N LEU A 26 -18.54 -12.54 -13.73
CA LEU A 26 -17.57 -13.50 -13.20
C LEU A 26 -17.03 -14.43 -14.29
N GLU A 27 -17.89 -14.88 -15.19
CA GLU A 27 -17.48 -15.70 -16.34
C GLU A 27 -16.56 -14.90 -17.28
N GLN A 28 -16.85 -13.63 -17.55
CA GLN A 28 -15.98 -12.78 -18.36
C GLN A 28 -14.61 -12.53 -17.72
N GLU A 29 -14.56 -12.29 -16.41
CA GLU A 29 -13.30 -12.13 -15.66
C GLU A 29 -12.49 -13.43 -15.66
N LEU A 30 -13.17 -14.56 -15.47
CA LEU A 30 -12.55 -15.88 -15.55
C LEU A 30 -11.98 -16.16 -16.95
N GLU A 31 -12.76 -15.91 -18.00
CA GLU A 31 -12.31 -16.08 -19.39
C GLU A 31 -11.12 -15.17 -19.73
N PHE A 32 -11.10 -13.93 -19.20
CA PHE A 32 -9.94 -13.05 -19.29
C PHE A 32 -8.70 -13.69 -18.65
N HIS A 33 -8.82 -14.20 -17.43
CA HIS A 33 -7.70 -14.85 -16.75
C HIS A 33 -7.24 -16.13 -17.45
N ILE A 34 -8.16 -16.94 -17.98
CA ILE A 34 -7.85 -18.12 -18.80
C ILE A 34 -7.04 -17.71 -20.02
N LYS A 35 -7.51 -16.70 -20.78
CA LYS A 35 -6.83 -16.21 -21.98
C LYS A 35 -5.44 -15.64 -21.67
N GLU A 36 -5.34 -14.77 -20.66
CA GLU A 36 -4.08 -14.17 -20.23
C GLU A 36 -3.10 -15.25 -19.73
N PHE A 37 -3.59 -16.29 -19.04
CA PHE A 37 -2.72 -17.38 -18.59
C PHE A 37 -2.21 -18.24 -19.76
N GLN A 38 -3.07 -18.54 -20.74
CA GLN A 38 -2.69 -19.35 -21.91
C GLN A 38 -1.72 -18.61 -22.84
N GLN A 39 -1.95 -17.32 -23.08
CA GLN A 39 -1.25 -16.53 -24.11
C GLN A 39 -0.15 -15.64 -23.52
N GLY A 40 -0.15 -15.43 -22.20
CA GLY A 40 0.75 -14.51 -21.52
C GLY A 40 2.17 -15.02 -21.35
N THR A 41 3.07 -14.07 -21.07
CA THR A 41 4.45 -14.36 -20.67
C THR A 41 4.49 -15.04 -19.29
N PRO A 42 5.62 -15.66 -18.86
CA PRO A 42 5.76 -16.16 -17.50
C PRO A 42 5.44 -15.12 -16.42
N SER A 43 5.74 -13.83 -16.66
CA SER A 43 5.38 -12.74 -15.75
C SER A 43 3.87 -12.52 -15.68
N SER A 44 3.17 -12.53 -16.82
CA SER A 44 1.70 -12.45 -16.88
C SER A 44 1.05 -13.64 -16.17
N GLN A 45 1.52 -14.86 -16.44
CA GLN A 45 1.04 -16.08 -15.79
C GLN A 45 1.26 -16.04 -14.28
N GLN A 46 2.42 -15.55 -13.83
CA GLN A 46 2.69 -15.34 -12.40
C GLN A 46 1.74 -14.31 -11.78
N LEU A 47 1.42 -13.24 -12.51
CA LEU A 47 0.48 -12.23 -12.06
C LEU A 47 -0.94 -12.81 -11.90
N VAL A 48 -1.42 -13.58 -12.88
CA VAL A 48 -2.71 -14.29 -12.78
C VAL A 48 -2.70 -15.25 -11.58
N ALA A 49 -1.63 -16.02 -11.39
CA ALA A 49 -1.46 -16.90 -10.24
C ALA A 49 -1.50 -16.16 -8.89
N ARG A 50 -0.94 -14.95 -8.81
CA ARG A 50 -1.03 -14.07 -7.63
C ARG A 50 -2.42 -13.50 -7.44
N GLN A 51 -3.11 -13.14 -8.52
CA GLN A 51 -4.46 -12.60 -8.45
C GLN A 51 -5.45 -13.65 -7.94
N LEU A 52 -5.25 -14.93 -8.29
CA LEU A 52 -6.08 -16.04 -7.80
C LEU A 52 -6.12 -16.18 -6.27
N GLU A 53 -5.02 -15.86 -5.58
CA GLU A 53 -4.97 -15.82 -4.11
C GLU A 53 -5.99 -14.84 -3.51
N SER A 54 -6.30 -13.77 -4.23
CA SER A 54 -7.23 -12.73 -3.81
C SER A 54 -8.62 -12.86 -4.44
N ALA A 55 -8.67 -13.44 -5.63
CA ALA A 55 -9.88 -13.48 -6.44
C ALA A 55 -10.80 -14.62 -6.05
N GLY A 56 -10.31 -15.69 -5.40
CA GLY A 56 -11.13 -16.79 -4.86
C GLY A 56 -11.89 -17.57 -5.93
N PHE A 57 -11.36 -17.66 -7.15
CA PHE A 57 -11.93 -18.53 -8.18
C PHE A 57 -11.81 -20.00 -7.73
N SER A 58 -12.82 -20.81 -8.03
CA SER A 58 -12.83 -22.26 -7.82
C SER A 58 -13.01 -23.05 -9.12
N ASP A 59 -13.09 -22.36 -10.27
CA ASP A 59 -13.34 -22.96 -11.57
C ASP A 59 -12.18 -23.86 -12.01
N THR A 60 -12.50 -25.12 -12.33
CA THR A 60 -11.52 -26.15 -12.65
C THR A 60 -10.73 -25.85 -13.92
N ARG A 61 -11.30 -25.12 -14.90
CA ARG A 61 -10.65 -24.83 -16.19
C ARG A 61 -9.31 -24.12 -16.00
N LEU A 62 -9.30 -23.04 -15.20
CA LEU A 62 -8.11 -22.25 -14.97
C LEU A 62 -7.07 -23.01 -14.13
N PHE A 63 -7.50 -23.74 -13.10
CA PHE A 63 -6.58 -24.51 -12.27
C PHE A 63 -5.98 -25.72 -13.00
N ASP A 64 -6.73 -26.36 -13.91
CA ASP A 64 -6.21 -27.44 -14.76
C ASP A 64 -5.15 -26.91 -15.74
N LEU A 65 -5.31 -25.68 -16.24
CA LEU A 65 -4.29 -25.00 -17.03
C LEU A 65 -3.04 -24.68 -16.19
N ILE A 66 -3.22 -24.20 -14.96
CA ILE A 66 -2.12 -23.93 -14.02
C ILE A 66 -1.37 -25.20 -13.69
N GLU A 67 -2.07 -26.30 -13.41
CA GLU A 67 -1.47 -27.60 -13.16
C GLU A 67 -0.64 -28.08 -14.35
N LYS A 68 -1.22 -28.06 -15.55
CA LYS A 68 -0.54 -28.46 -16.79
C LYS A 68 0.72 -27.61 -16.99
N LYS A 69 0.64 -26.30 -16.80
CA LYS A 69 1.77 -25.39 -16.95
C LYS A 69 2.85 -25.63 -15.88
N LEU A 70 2.44 -25.85 -14.62
CA LEU A 70 3.34 -26.18 -13.51
C LEU A 70 4.14 -27.45 -13.82
N LEU A 71 3.48 -28.50 -14.29
CA LEU A 71 4.14 -29.77 -14.62
C LEU A 71 5.11 -29.63 -15.80
N VAL A 72 4.72 -28.94 -16.87
CA VAL A 72 5.60 -28.70 -18.04
C VAL A 72 6.82 -27.87 -17.63
N SER A 73 6.61 -26.72 -16.99
CA SER A 73 7.71 -25.85 -16.56
C SER A 73 8.61 -26.50 -15.50
N TYR A 74 8.08 -27.43 -14.71
CA TYR A 74 8.87 -28.20 -13.76
C TYR A 74 9.69 -29.30 -14.45
N ALA A 75 9.15 -30.00 -15.45
CA ALA A 75 9.89 -30.95 -16.26
C ALA A 75 11.05 -30.25 -16.99
N ASP A 76 10.79 -29.11 -17.64
CA ASP A 76 11.82 -28.27 -18.27
C ASP A 76 12.90 -27.87 -17.26
N TYR A 77 12.51 -27.50 -16.03
CA TYR A 77 13.45 -27.15 -14.98
C TYR A 77 14.34 -28.34 -14.57
N ILE A 78 13.79 -29.55 -14.45
CA ILE A 78 14.57 -30.75 -14.13
C ILE A 78 15.55 -31.06 -15.27
N GLU A 79 15.08 -31.09 -16.51
CA GLU A 79 15.91 -31.44 -17.67
C GLU A 79 17.08 -30.46 -17.87
N ASN A 80 16.86 -29.17 -17.59
CA ASN A 80 17.90 -28.16 -17.74
C ASN A 80 18.78 -27.98 -16.50
N SER A 81 18.36 -28.47 -15.32
CA SER A 81 19.16 -28.40 -14.09
C SER A 81 20.18 -29.56 -13.97
N THR A 82 19.95 -30.68 -14.65
CA THR A 82 20.87 -31.82 -14.69
C THR A 82 22.08 -31.59 -15.60
N VAL A 83 21.99 -30.68 -16.57
CA VAL A 83 23.08 -30.35 -17.51
C VAL A 83 24.25 -29.59 -16.84
N TYR A 84 24.05 -29.07 -15.62
CA TYR A 84 25.05 -28.25 -14.92
C TYR A 84 25.93 -29.01 -13.92
N ILE A 85 25.83 -30.34 -13.87
CA ILE A 85 26.59 -31.16 -12.91
C ILE A 85 27.58 -32.01 -13.71
N ASP A 86 28.87 -31.79 -13.43
CA ASP A 86 30.08 -32.43 -14.01
C ASP A 86 30.64 -31.89 -15.34
N TYR A 87 31.18 -30.67 -15.29
CA TYR A 87 32.45 -30.39 -15.96
C TYR A 87 33.55 -30.15 -14.91
N PRO A 88 34.42 -31.14 -14.62
CA PRO A 88 35.60 -30.91 -13.82
C PRO A 88 36.62 -30.13 -14.68
N GLY A 89 36.53 -28.79 -14.66
CA GLY A 89 37.56 -27.90 -15.22
C GLY A 89 37.12 -26.77 -16.17
N GLY A 90 35.83 -26.48 -16.31
CA GLY A 90 35.35 -25.35 -17.14
C GLY A 90 35.14 -24.07 -16.31
N SER A 91 35.71 -22.95 -16.73
CA SER A 91 35.50 -21.63 -16.12
C SER A 91 34.02 -21.26 -16.06
N GLU A 92 33.51 -20.90 -14.88
CA GLU A 92 32.16 -20.36 -14.70
C GLU A 92 31.95 -19.16 -15.66
N ASP A 93 31.02 -19.30 -16.60
CA ASP A 93 30.66 -18.23 -17.54
C ASP A 93 29.86 -17.14 -16.81
N TYR A 94 30.59 -16.13 -16.32
CA TYR A 94 30.01 -14.92 -15.79
C TYR A 94 29.59 -13.98 -16.92
N VAL A 95 28.30 -13.63 -17.01
CA VAL A 95 27.88 -12.49 -17.82
C VAL A 95 28.20 -11.22 -17.03
N THR A 96 29.09 -10.39 -17.55
CA THR A 96 29.40 -9.08 -16.96
C THR A 96 28.47 -8.02 -17.55
N HIS A 97 27.76 -7.31 -16.69
CA HIS A 97 27.07 -6.07 -17.03
C HIS A 97 27.49 -5.00 -16.03
N GLY A 98 28.30 -4.04 -16.48
CA GLY A 98 28.81 -2.95 -15.64
C GLY A 98 29.87 -3.37 -14.60
N GLY A 99 30.70 -4.37 -14.91
CA GLY A 99 31.83 -4.78 -14.06
C GLY A 99 31.48 -5.64 -12.85
N ASN A 100 30.19 -5.94 -12.63
CA ASN A 100 29.76 -6.92 -11.63
C ASN A 100 29.51 -8.28 -12.30
N LYS A 101 30.06 -9.33 -11.70
CA LYS A 101 29.85 -10.73 -12.03
C LYS A 101 28.54 -11.21 -11.39
N TYR A 102 27.58 -11.69 -12.17
CA TYR A 102 26.34 -12.29 -11.67
C TYR A 102 26.28 -13.77 -12.07
N LEU A 103 25.88 -14.64 -11.13
CA LEU A 103 25.40 -15.99 -11.45
C LEU A 103 24.16 -15.86 -12.33
N GLN A 104 24.05 -16.69 -13.37
CA GLN A 104 22.95 -16.68 -14.34
C GLN A 104 21.60 -16.68 -13.61
N SER A 105 20.89 -15.55 -13.65
CA SER A 105 19.68 -15.25 -12.85
C SER A 105 18.43 -16.04 -13.25
N SER A 106 18.55 -17.01 -14.15
CA SER A 106 17.43 -17.77 -14.72
C SER A 106 16.83 -18.78 -13.75
N SER A 107 17.64 -19.45 -12.91
CA SER A 107 17.16 -20.49 -11.99
C SER A 107 16.28 -19.94 -10.86
N LEU A 108 16.69 -18.83 -10.25
CA LEU A 108 15.94 -18.16 -9.17
C LEU A 108 14.58 -17.65 -9.64
N TYR A 109 14.52 -17.08 -10.85
CA TYR A 109 13.26 -16.61 -11.43
C TYR A 109 12.31 -17.78 -11.71
N THR A 110 12.84 -18.90 -12.23
CA THR A 110 12.05 -20.12 -12.48
C THR A 110 11.50 -20.72 -11.18
N ILE A 111 12.31 -20.80 -10.11
CA ILE A 111 11.85 -21.29 -8.81
C ILE A 111 10.73 -20.42 -8.24
N ASP A 112 10.85 -19.09 -8.32
CA ASP A 112 9.80 -18.17 -7.87
C ASP A 112 8.53 -18.31 -8.70
N TYR A 113 8.65 -18.44 -10.03
CA TYR A 113 7.52 -18.69 -10.92
C TYR A 113 6.78 -19.99 -10.55
N LEU A 114 7.51 -21.11 -10.45
CA LEU A 114 6.95 -22.43 -10.07
C LEU A 114 6.30 -22.38 -8.68
N SER A 115 6.91 -21.68 -7.72
CA SER A 115 6.37 -21.51 -6.37
C SER A 115 5.01 -20.81 -6.37
N TRP A 116 4.84 -19.80 -7.23
CA TRP A 116 3.57 -19.09 -7.37
C TRP A 116 2.50 -19.93 -8.04
N LEU A 117 2.84 -20.73 -9.06
CA LEU A 117 1.89 -21.66 -9.68
C LEU A 117 1.44 -22.74 -8.69
N ALA A 118 2.37 -23.33 -7.92
CA ALA A 118 2.04 -24.32 -6.90
C ALA A 118 1.11 -23.73 -5.83
N LYS A 119 1.38 -22.50 -5.39
CA LYS A 119 0.53 -21.79 -4.43
C LYS A 119 -0.86 -21.52 -5.00
N ALA A 120 -0.96 -21.04 -6.24
CA ALA A 120 -2.22 -20.83 -6.95
C ALA A 120 -3.05 -22.12 -7.01
N LEU A 121 -2.40 -23.25 -7.35
CA LEU A 121 -3.07 -24.54 -7.41
C LEU A 121 -3.62 -25.00 -6.05
N ALA A 122 -2.92 -24.68 -4.95
CA ALA A 122 -3.41 -24.94 -3.59
C ALA A 122 -4.68 -24.15 -3.24
N PHE A 123 -4.80 -22.92 -3.73
CA PHE A 123 -5.98 -22.06 -3.47
C PHE A 123 -7.27 -22.61 -4.08
N SER A 124 -7.18 -23.46 -5.10
CA SER A 124 -8.35 -24.14 -5.66
C SER A 124 -9.12 -24.97 -4.62
N GLY A 125 -8.43 -25.43 -3.55
CA GLY A 125 -9.01 -26.36 -2.58
C GLY A 125 -9.44 -27.71 -3.18
N GLN A 126 -9.00 -28.05 -4.38
CA GLN A 126 -9.40 -29.31 -5.03
C GLN A 126 -8.39 -30.41 -4.68
N GLU A 127 -8.88 -31.47 -4.04
CA GLU A 127 -8.05 -32.60 -3.58
C GLU A 127 -7.28 -33.29 -4.72
N LYS A 128 -7.78 -33.22 -5.96
CA LYS A 128 -7.13 -33.83 -7.13
C LYS A 128 -5.68 -33.34 -7.34
N TYR A 129 -5.38 -32.10 -7.00
CA TYR A 129 -4.03 -31.53 -7.15
C TYR A 129 -3.04 -31.99 -6.07
N GLN A 130 -3.49 -32.68 -5.01
CA GLN A 130 -2.60 -33.26 -4.02
C GLN A 130 -1.70 -34.34 -4.63
N ALA A 131 -2.21 -35.10 -5.60
CA ALA A 131 -1.43 -36.12 -6.33
C ALA A 131 -0.26 -35.48 -7.09
N THR A 132 -0.49 -34.31 -7.69
CA THR A 132 0.48 -33.50 -8.42
C THR A 132 1.62 -33.06 -7.51
N PHE A 133 1.30 -32.50 -6.35
CA PHE A 133 2.31 -32.10 -5.37
C PHE A 133 3.11 -33.29 -4.83
N LYS A 134 2.46 -34.43 -4.54
CA LYS A 134 3.15 -35.66 -4.13
C LYS A 134 4.11 -36.16 -5.22
N LYS A 135 3.71 -36.10 -6.49
CA LYS A 135 4.57 -36.48 -7.63
C LYS A 135 5.79 -35.57 -7.76
N MET A 136 5.63 -34.27 -7.51
CA MET A 136 6.75 -33.32 -7.51
C MET A 136 7.70 -33.56 -6.34
N LEU A 137 7.18 -33.78 -5.12
CA LEU A 137 7.98 -34.07 -3.92
C LEU A 137 8.75 -35.39 -4.00
N ALA A 138 8.25 -36.36 -4.77
CA ALA A 138 8.93 -37.64 -4.98
C ALA A 138 10.20 -37.53 -5.85
N GLN A 139 10.45 -36.37 -6.49
CA GLN A 139 11.65 -36.16 -7.29
C GLN A 139 12.86 -35.93 -6.38
N LYS A 140 13.94 -36.69 -6.61
CA LYS A 140 15.16 -36.65 -5.78
C LYS A 140 15.89 -35.30 -5.81
N ASN A 141 15.76 -34.54 -6.89
CA ASN A 141 16.53 -33.31 -7.14
C ASN A 141 15.66 -32.04 -7.07
N LEU A 142 14.62 -32.06 -6.25
CA LEU A 142 13.75 -30.90 -6.07
C LEU A 142 14.48 -29.81 -5.28
N ASP A 143 14.49 -28.59 -5.81
CA ASP A 143 15.04 -27.42 -5.12
C ASP A 143 14.36 -27.21 -3.75
N GLU A 144 15.15 -26.95 -2.70
CA GLU A 144 14.67 -26.88 -1.31
C GLU A 144 13.68 -25.72 -1.09
N LYS A 145 13.82 -24.61 -1.81
CA LYS A 145 12.84 -23.51 -1.74
C LYS A 145 11.52 -23.96 -2.36
N LEU A 146 11.54 -24.53 -3.57
CA LEU A 146 10.34 -25.03 -4.23
C LEU A 146 9.65 -26.13 -3.41
N LYS A 147 10.41 -27.08 -2.87
CA LYS A 147 9.94 -28.13 -1.95
C LYS A 147 9.17 -27.56 -0.78
N LYS A 148 9.73 -26.56 -0.09
CA LYS A 148 9.06 -25.88 1.02
C LYS A 148 7.73 -25.24 0.60
N TYR A 149 7.67 -24.63 -0.59
CA TYR A 149 6.40 -24.06 -1.10
C TYR A 149 5.37 -25.13 -1.44
N ILE A 150 5.79 -26.28 -1.99
CA ILE A 150 4.91 -27.42 -2.28
C ILE A 150 4.37 -28.02 -0.98
N GLU A 151 5.20 -28.20 0.04
CA GLU A 151 4.77 -28.68 1.35
C GLU A 151 3.76 -27.74 2.03
N ILE A 152 3.98 -26.42 1.94
CA ILE A 152 3.02 -25.42 2.40
C ILE A 152 1.71 -25.55 1.61
N SER A 153 1.80 -25.70 0.29
CA SER A 153 0.64 -25.84 -0.61
C SER A 153 -0.22 -27.06 -0.25
N ILE A 154 0.40 -28.22 0.03
CA ILE A 154 -0.31 -29.42 0.51
C ILE A 154 -1.01 -29.16 1.84
N LYS A 155 -0.35 -28.49 2.80
CA LYS A 155 -0.93 -28.18 4.12
C LYS A 155 -2.12 -27.21 4.03
N LEU A 156 -2.13 -26.34 3.02
CA LEU A 156 -3.18 -25.35 2.83
C LEU A 156 -4.38 -25.90 2.04
N LEU A 157 -4.18 -26.91 1.19
CA LEU A 157 -5.22 -27.45 0.31
C LEU A 157 -6.53 -27.79 1.05
N PRO A 158 -6.53 -28.56 2.18
CA PRO A 158 -7.78 -28.89 2.89
C PRO A 158 -8.45 -27.67 3.52
N LYS A 159 -7.66 -26.67 3.91
CA LYS A 159 -8.19 -25.42 4.47
C LYS A 159 -8.96 -24.65 3.41
N TYR A 160 -8.42 -24.58 2.19
CA TYR A 160 -9.12 -23.96 1.07
C TYR A 160 -10.31 -24.79 0.59
N THR A 161 -10.28 -26.12 0.68
CA THR A 161 -11.45 -26.97 0.41
C THR A 161 -12.62 -26.60 1.32
N ASN A 162 -12.37 -26.52 2.62
CA ASN A 162 -13.40 -26.14 3.59
C ASN A 162 -13.88 -24.70 3.39
N TRP A 163 -12.97 -23.79 3.05
CA TRP A 163 -13.29 -22.40 2.77
C TRP A 163 -14.15 -22.23 1.51
N ASN A 164 -13.81 -22.91 0.41
CA ASN A 164 -14.60 -22.89 -0.82
C ASN A 164 -16.01 -23.43 -0.57
N LYS A 165 -16.19 -24.44 0.28
CA LYS A 165 -17.52 -24.90 0.72
C LYS A 165 -18.29 -23.80 1.46
N VAL A 166 -17.66 -23.06 2.38
CA VAL A 166 -18.29 -21.95 3.10
C VAL A 166 -18.70 -20.82 2.14
N ILE A 167 -17.87 -20.48 1.17
CA ILE A 167 -18.20 -19.44 0.18
C ILE A 167 -19.35 -19.86 -0.72
N LEU A 168 -19.30 -21.08 -1.25
CA LEU A 168 -20.28 -21.59 -2.21
C LEU A 168 -21.65 -21.85 -1.57
N ASN A 169 -21.71 -22.11 -0.26
CA ASN A 169 -22.96 -22.33 0.46
C ASN A 169 -23.72 -21.02 0.79
N GLY A 170 -23.15 -19.85 0.51
CA GLY A 170 -23.92 -18.62 0.24
C GLY A 170 -24.74 -17.99 1.37
N GLU A 171 -24.71 -18.50 2.62
CA GLU A 171 -25.67 -18.06 3.66
C GLU A 171 -25.55 -16.59 4.12
N GLN A 172 -24.52 -15.83 3.70
CA GLN A 172 -24.29 -14.44 4.13
C GLN A 172 -23.66 -13.52 3.05
N TRP A 173 -24.04 -13.65 1.78
CA TRP A 173 -23.59 -12.69 0.76
C TRP A 173 -24.44 -11.40 0.81
N ASP A 174 -23.80 -10.23 0.89
CA ASP A 174 -24.47 -8.95 0.62
C ASP A 174 -24.33 -8.66 -0.88
N ASP A 175 -25.44 -8.71 -1.62
CA ASP A 175 -25.49 -8.49 -3.07
C ASP A 175 -24.98 -7.09 -3.48
N ASN A 176 -24.85 -6.15 -2.53
CA ASN A 176 -24.33 -4.81 -2.78
C ASN A 176 -22.80 -4.72 -2.70
N TRP A 177 -22.10 -5.79 -2.33
CA TRP A 177 -20.66 -5.79 -2.15
C TRP A 177 -19.94 -6.49 -3.31
N PRO A 178 -18.82 -5.93 -3.81
CA PRO A 178 -17.92 -6.66 -4.68
C PRO A 178 -17.50 -8.02 -4.08
N ASN A 179 -17.41 -9.05 -4.91
CA ASN A 179 -17.20 -10.43 -4.45
C ASN A 179 -15.95 -10.62 -3.59
N ASN A 180 -14.86 -9.93 -3.92
CA ASN A 180 -13.64 -9.94 -3.12
C ASN A 180 -13.86 -9.37 -1.70
N ILE A 181 -14.73 -8.37 -1.55
CA ILE A 181 -15.08 -7.74 -0.26
C ILE A 181 -15.92 -8.70 0.60
N ASN A 182 -16.97 -9.30 0.02
CA ASN A 182 -17.75 -10.35 0.69
C ASN A 182 -16.83 -11.49 1.17
N ARG A 183 -15.85 -11.88 0.37
CA ARG A 183 -14.90 -12.95 0.71
C ARG A 183 -13.93 -12.58 1.83
N PHE A 184 -13.37 -11.36 1.84
CA PHE A 184 -12.52 -10.92 2.94
C PHE A 184 -13.30 -10.80 4.25
N ALA A 185 -14.55 -10.34 4.20
CA ALA A 185 -15.42 -10.30 5.37
C ALA A 185 -15.67 -11.71 5.94
N LEU A 186 -15.98 -12.68 5.08
CA LEU A 186 -16.13 -14.09 5.48
C LEU A 186 -14.83 -14.70 6.03
N MET A 187 -13.66 -14.35 5.46
CA MET A 187 -12.36 -14.80 6.00
C MET A 187 -12.14 -14.31 7.43
N ILE A 188 -12.49 -13.05 7.72
CA ILE A 188 -12.37 -12.45 9.06
C ILE A 188 -13.41 -13.06 10.01
N GLN A 189 -14.63 -13.30 9.54
CA GLN A 189 -15.72 -13.87 10.34
C GLN A 189 -15.57 -15.36 10.62
N SER A 190 -14.76 -16.08 9.84
CA SER A 190 -14.55 -17.53 10.02
C SER A 190 -13.87 -17.90 11.35
N GLY A 191 -13.22 -16.96 12.03
CA GLY A 191 -12.47 -17.21 13.27
C GLY A 191 -11.16 -17.98 13.08
N ASP A 192 -10.79 -18.36 11.86
CA ASP A 192 -9.50 -18.97 11.56
C ASP A 192 -8.40 -17.89 11.53
N LEU A 193 -7.52 -17.90 12.55
CA LEU A 193 -6.43 -16.94 12.72
C LEU A 193 -5.47 -16.88 11.50
N HIS A 194 -5.30 -17.96 10.75
CA HIS A 194 -4.47 -17.97 9.55
C HIS A 194 -5.17 -17.24 8.40
N LEU A 195 -6.45 -17.50 8.19
CA LEU A 195 -7.26 -16.83 7.17
C LEU A 195 -7.44 -15.34 7.49
N GLU A 196 -7.62 -14.99 8.77
CA GLU A 196 -7.68 -13.61 9.22
C GLU A 196 -6.35 -12.88 8.95
N LYS A 197 -5.21 -13.51 9.29
CA LYS A 197 -3.88 -12.97 8.97
C LYS A 197 -3.65 -12.85 7.47
N LEU A 198 -4.14 -13.81 6.67
CA LEU A 198 -4.02 -13.79 5.23
C LEU A 198 -4.90 -12.69 4.62
N ALA A 199 -6.14 -12.53 5.07
CA ALA A 199 -7.04 -11.46 4.68
C ALA A 199 -6.45 -10.09 5.02
N LYS A 200 -5.91 -9.92 6.23
CA LYS A 200 -5.21 -8.69 6.66
C LYS A 200 -3.95 -8.44 5.82
N LYS A 201 -3.16 -9.48 5.53
CA LYS A 201 -1.96 -9.38 4.70
C LYS A 201 -2.28 -9.09 3.24
N ASN A 202 -3.32 -9.68 2.67
CA ASN A 202 -3.77 -9.45 1.31
C ASN A 202 -4.42 -8.07 1.18
N ALA A 203 -5.22 -7.64 2.16
CA ALA A 203 -5.70 -6.25 2.24
C ALA A 203 -4.54 -5.25 2.32
N ALA A 204 -3.44 -5.59 3.01
CA ALA A 204 -2.22 -4.80 3.05
C ALA A 204 -1.33 -4.95 1.79
N TYR A 205 -1.43 -6.04 1.03
CA TYR A 205 -0.64 -6.29 -0.19
C TYR A 205 -1.33 -5.69 -1.44
N HIS A 206 -2.66 -5.69 -1.48
CA HIS A 206 -3.48 -4.97 -2.46
C HIS A 206 -3.58 -3.47 -2.13
N GLU A 207 -2.44 -2.85 -1.79
CA GLU A 207 -2.24 -1.39 -1.60
C GLU A 207 -2.63 -0.52 -2.82
N SER A 208 -3.22 -1.10 -3.88
CA SER A 208 -3.93 -0.40 -4.96
C SER A 208 -5.45 -0.44 -4.75
N ASN A 209 -6.12 0.72 -4.81
CA ASN A 209 -7.58 1.00 -4.90
C ASN A 209 -8.57 0.24 -3.98
N TYR A 210 -8.48 -1.08 -3.82
CA TYR A 210 -9.45 -1.89 -3.10
C TYR A 210 -9.38 -1.73 -1.58
N SER A 211 -8.20 -1.58 -0.95
CA SER A 211 -8.13 -1.45 0.52
C SER A 211 -8.64 -0.10 1.04
N ASN A 212 -8.42 0.99 0.29
CA ASN A 212 -8.94 2.32 0.63
C ASN A 212 -10.40 2.52 0.20
N GLN A 213 -10.89 1.80 -0.81
CA GLN A 213 -12.33 1.65 -1.04
C GLN A 213 -12.97 0.82 0.07
N LEU A 214 -12.34 -0.25 0.55
CA LEU A 214 -12.82 -1.08 1.67
C LEU A 214 -12.85 -0.31 3.00
N LEU A 215 -11.76 0.38 3.35
CA LEU A 215 -11.70 1.25 4.54
C LEU A 215 -12.61 2.46 4.39
N GLY A 216 -12.59 3.14 3.24
CA GLY A 216 -13.46 4.28 2.95
C GLY A 216 -14.94 3.91 2.89
N LEU A 217 -15.32 2.71 2.45
CA LEU A 217 -16.70 2.21 2.45
C LEU A 217 -17.13 1.76 3.85
N ALA A 218 -16.26 1.11 4.62
CA ALA A 218 -16.52 0.78 6.02
C ALA A 218 -16.68 2.05 6.88
N GLU A 219 -15.81 3.04 6.68
CA GLU A 219 -15.89 4.37 7.29
C GLU A 219 -17.13 5.13 6.78
N TYR A 220 -17.46 5.08 5.49
CA TYR A 220 -18.68 5.67 4.93
C TYR A 220 -19.96 5.03 5.50
N GLN A 221 -19.99 3.71 5.75
CA GLN A 221 -21.13 3.02 6.38
C GLN A 221 -21.25 3.37 7.86
N LEU A 222 -20.13 3.47 8.57
CA LEU A 222 -20.09 4.00 9.94
C LEU A 222 -20.58 5.46 9.98
N LEU A 223 -20.14 6.29 9.04
CA LEU A 223 -20.53 7.70 8.91
C LEU A 223 -21.99 7.85 8.48
N LYS A 224 -22.52 6.98 7.63
CA LYS A 224 -23.92 6.96 7.18
C LYS A 224 -24.86 6.52 8.32
N ARG A 225 -24.47 5.52 9.12
CA ARG A 225 -25.17 5.12 10.36
C ARG A 225 -25.11 6.23 11.41
N TYR A 226 -23.95 6.85 11.58
CA TYR A 226 -23.77 7.97 12.50
C TYR A 226 -24.61 9.20 12.10
N LYS A 227 -24.63 9.55 10.80
CA LYS A 227 -25.43 10.66 10.25
C LYS A 227 -26.93 10.36 10.25
N SER A 228 -27.37 9.11 10.06
CA SER A 228 -28.78 8.74 10.23
C SER A 228 -29.22 8.84 11.70
N HIS A 229 -28.31 8.66 12.66
CA HIS A 229 -28.57 8.92 14.08
C HIS A 229 -28.51 10.42 14.44
N GLN A 230 -27.68 11.24 13.79
CA GLN A 230 -27.58 12.69 14.06
C GLN A 230 -28.69 13.52 13.41
N ASN A 231 -29.26 13.10 12.27
CA ASN A 231 -30.39 13.80 11.65
C ASN A 231 -31.68 13.76 12.48
N ASN A 232 -31.71 13.00 13.58
CA ASN A 232 -32.81 13.02 14.56
C ASN A 232 -32.58 13.97 15.74
N ASN A 233 -31.48 14.73 15.81
CA ASN A 233 -31.23 15.67 16.90
C ASN A 233 -30.41 16.88 16.43
N LEU A 234 -31.09 17.88 15.88
CA LEU A 234 -30.51 19.18 15.55
C LEU A 234 -31.25 20.31 16.29
N SER A 235 -30.97 20.43 17.59
CA SER A 235 -31.14 21.71 18.31
C SER A 235 -30.26 21.81 19.57
N VAL A 236 -28.93 21.68 19.46
CA VAL A 236 -28.03 22.09 20.56
C VAL A 236 -26.72 22.65 20.02
N SER A 237 -26.63 23.97 19.84
CA SER A 237 -25.38 24.67 19.50
C SER A 237 -24.88 25.46 20.71
N ASN A 238 -23.96 24.84 21.45
CA ASN A 238 -22.77 25.46 22.06
C ASN A 238 -22.03 24.46 22.96
N THR A 239 -22.72 23.52 23.61
CA THR A 239 -22.09 22.46 24.42
C THR A 239 -21.32 21.43 23.57
N LYS A 240 -21.74 21.21 22.31
CA LYS A 240 -21.11 20.25 21.40
C LYS A 240 -19.65 20.62 21.03
N ARG A 241 -19.34 21.91 20.87
CA ARG A 241 -17.98 22.35 20.48
C ARG A 241 -16.93 22.11 21.57
N VAL A 242 -17.32 22.17 22.84
CA VAL A 242 -16.38 21.93 23.96
C VAL A 242 -16.01 20.44 24.04
N ASN A 243 -16.96 19.54 23.76
CA ASN A 243 -16.71 18.10 23.79
C ASN A 243 -15.84 17.65 22.60
N GLU A 244 -16.00 18.23 21.41
CA GLU A 244 -15.23 17.80 20.23
C GLU A 244 -13.73 18.19 20.28
N ALA A 245 -13.37 19.32 20.89
CA ALA A 245 -11.95 19.70 21.07
C ALA A 245 -11.22 18.72 22.02
N SER A 246 -11.95 18.15 22.98
CA SER A 246 -11.41 17.14 23.90
C SER A 246 -11.02 15.84 23.21
N ASP A 247 -11.79 15.42 22.18
CA ASP A 247 -11.57 14.14 21.48
C ASP A 247 -10.27 14.16 20.65
N VAL A 248 -10.01 15.28 20.02
CA VAL A 248 -8.80 15.53 19.23
C VAL A 248 -7.55 15.48 20.10
N LEU A 249 -7.53 16.22 21.21
CA LEU A 249 -6.41 16.25 22.15
C LEU A 249 -6.17 14.87 22.78
N THR A 250 -7.25 14.15 23.08
CA THR A 250 -7.18 12.76 23.56
C THR A 250 -6.50 11.85 22.54
N SER A 251 -6.85 12.01 21.25
CA SER A 251 -6.28 11.21 20.17
C SER A 251 -4.78 11.50 19.95
N ILE A 252 -4.34 12.75 20.12
CA ILE A 252 -2.92 13.14 20.08
C ILE A 252 -2.15 12.54 21.26
N GLU A 253 -2.70 12.61 22.48
CA GLU A 253 -2.05 12.01 23.65
C GLU A 253 -1.96 10.48 23.53
N GLN A 254 -2.96 9.82 22.94
CA GLN A 254 -2.91 8.39 22.64
C GLN A 254 -1.82 8.06 21.60
N GLU A 255 -1.70 8.85 20.54
CA GLU A 255 -0.63 8.72 19.56
C GLU A 255 0.75 8.86 20.23
N LEU A 256 0.93 9.91 21.05
CA LEU A 256 2.17 10.13 21.78
C LEU A 256 2.52 8.96 22.72
N LYS A 257 1.56 8.44 23.48
CA LYS A 257 1.75 7.26 24.33
C LYS A 257 2.17 6.04 23.52
N SER A 258 1.56 5.81 22.36
CA SER A 258 1.95 4.73 21.44
C SER A 258 3.39 4.89 20.95
N TYR A 259 3.80 6.13 20.64
CA TYR A 259 5.14 6.42 20.15
C TYR A 259 6.17 6.16 21.26
N ILE A 260 5.90 6.64 22.49
CA ILE A 260 6.75 6.39 23.66
C ILE A 260 6.89 4.88 23.90
N ALA A 261 5.79 4.12 23.87
CA ALA A 261 5.82 2.67 24.05
C ALA A 261 6.72 1.98 23.00
N ILE A 262 6.61 2.35 21.73
CA ILE A 262 7.46 1.81 20.65
C ILE A 262 8.93 2.17 20.86
N PHE A 263 9.25 3.36 21.37
CA PHE A 263 10.63 3.71 21.67
C PHE A 263 11.20 3.00 22.91
N GLN A 264 10.35 2.61 23.86
CA GLN A 264 10.76 1.86 25.04
C GLN A 264 10.97 0.38 24.74
N THR A 265 10.05 -0.27 24.02
CA THR A 265 10.03 -1.74 23.90
C THR A 265 10.15 -2.26 22.46
N GLY A 266 9.99 -1.40 21.46
CA GLY A 266 10.00 -1.80 20.06
C GLY A 266 11.38 -2.16 19.52
N SER A 267 11.41 -2.90 18.41
CA SER A 267 12.61 -3.17 17.63
C SER A 267 13.13 -1.91 16.91
N ASN A 268 14.41 -1.91 16.51
CA ASN A 268 14.98 -0.81 15.71
C ASN A 268 14.22 -0.56 14.40
N SER A 269 13.62 -1.60 13.82
CA SER A 269 12.79 -1.49 12.60
C SER A 269 11.47 -0.74 12.87
N GLU A 270 10.80 -1.06 13.97
CA GLU A 270 9.56 -0.39 14.39
C GLU A 270 9.83 1.06 14.76
N LYS A 271 10.89 1.33 15.55
CA LYS A 271 11.33 2.69 15.90
C LYS A 271 11.64 3.51 14.65
N LYS A 272 12.36 2.95 13.68
CA LYS A 272 12.65 3.63 12.40
C LYS A 272 11.39 3.90 11.58
N THR A 273 10.42 2.98 11.60
CA THR A 273 9.11 3.21 10.97
C THR A 273 8.37 4.36 11.67
N MET A 274 8.46 4.41 12.99
CA MET A 274 7.87 5.49 13.78
C MET A 274 8.52 6.85 13.51
N ILE A 275 9.85 6.92 13.41
CA ILE A 275 10.58 8.14 13.07
C ILE A 275 10.13 8.72 11.72
N LYS A 276 9.80 7.86 10.75
CA LYS A 276 9.26 8.33 9.46
C LYS A 276 7.86 8.95 9.59
N ARG A 277 7.09 8.59 10.63
CA ARG A 277 5.82 9.25 10.94
C ARG A 277 6.04 10.60 11.61
N LEU A 278 7.03 10.71 12.49
CA LEU A 278 7.43 11.97 13.12
C LEU A 278 7.78 13.10 12.12
N GLU A 279 8.22 12.77 10.90
CA GLU A 279 8.52 13.75 9.84
C GLU A 279 7.30 14.64 9.51
N TRP A 280 6.08 14.20 9.77
CA TRP A 280 4.86 14.95 9.42
C TRP A 280 3.80 14.95 10.53
N SER A 281 4.16 14.52 11.75
CA SER A 281 3.23 14.53 12.89
C SER A 281 3.09 15.89 13.55
N GLY A 282 4.12 16.75 13.45
CA GLY A 282 4.16 18.04 14.14
C GLY A 282 4.25 17.91 15.67
N LEU A 283 4.55 16.72 16.20
CA LEU A 283 4.71 16.50 17.63
C LEU A 283 5.99 17.18 18.12
N GLU A 284 5.90 17.81 19.29
CA GLU A 284 7.01 18.49 19.96
C GLU A 284 7.18 18.06 21.42
N ASP A 285 6.50 17.00 21.88
CA ASP A 285 6.49 16.66 23.31
C ASP A 285 7.86 16.14 23.81
N PRO A 286 8.48 16.80 24.80
CA PRO A 286 9.77 16.39 25.36
C PRO A 286 9.82 14.95 25.87
N ARG A 287 8.71 14.38 26.37
CA ARG A 287 8.66 13.00 26.90
C ARG A 287 9.14 11.99 25.84
N LEU A 288 8.80 12.22 24.57
CA LEU A 288 9.22 11.37 23.46
C LEU A 288 10.64 11.71 23.01
N PHE A 289 10.94 12.99 22.79
CA PHE A 289 12.22 13.37 22.18
C PHE A 289 13.40 13.28 23.15
N ASP A 290 13.18 13.37 24.47
CA ASP A 290 14.22 13.10 25.48
C ASP A 290 14.61 11.62 25.51
N LEU A 291 13.63 10.72 25.33
CA LEU A 291 13.88 9.28 25.16
C LEU A 291 14.69 8.99 23.89
N ILE A 292 14.41 9.68 22.79
CA ILE A 292 15.16 9.59 21.53
C ILE A 292 16.59 10.13 21.71
N GLU A 293 16.74 11.24 22.42
CA GLU A 293 18.02 11.88 22.71
C GLU A 293 18.90 10.95 23.53
N GLN A 294 18.35 10.38 24.60
CA GLN A 294 19.03 9.42 25.46
C GLN A 294 19.56 8.22 24.65
N GLN A 295 18.71 7.58 23.85
CA GLN A 295 19.11 6.43 23.03
C GLN A 295 20.22 6.80 22.02
N LEU A 296 20.19 8.00 21.46
CA LEU A 296 21.26 8.49 20.58
C LEU A 296 22.56 8.68 21.37
N LEU A 297 22.52 9.33 22.54
CA LEU A 297 23.71 9.63 23.34
C LEU A 297 24.39 8.39 23.93
N GLU A 298 23.62 7.37 24.28
CA GLU A 298 24.15 6.09 24.77
C GLU A 298 24.95 5.35 23.68
N ASN A 299 24.59 5.54 22.40
CA ASN A 299 25.03 4.67 21.32
C ASN A 299 25.82 5.38 20.20
N TYR A 300 25.91 6.71 20.16
CA TYR A 300 26.54 7.44 19.02
C TYR A 300 28.05 7.20 18.84
N LEU A 301 28.72 6.64 19.84
CA LEU A 301 30.13 6.22 19.77
C LEU A 301 30.31 4.74 19.43
N SER A 302 29.23 3.97 19.31
CA SER A 302 29.33 2.56 19.00
C SER A 302 29.95 2.37 17.61
N LYS A 303 30.83 1.36 17.50
CA LYS A 303 31.34 0.87 16.22
C LYS A 303 30.40 -0.19 15.64
N GLY A 304 29.09 -0.04 15.89
CA GLY A 304 28.06 -0.97 15.46
C GLY A 304 28.06 -1.20 13.96
N ASN A 305 27.28 -2.18 13.53
CA ASN A 305 27.20 -2.53 12.11
C ASN A 305 26.53 -1.40 11.29
N LYS A 306 26.42 -1.62 9.97
CA LYS A 306 25.82 -0.64 9.05
C LYS A 306 24.36 -0.30 9.40
N GLU A 307 23.63 -1.25 9.97
CA GLU A 307 22.23 -1.10 10.37
C GLU A 307 22.11 -0.27 11.64
N ASP A 308 22.97 -0.51 12.64
CA ASP A 308 23.06 0.30 13.85
C ASP A 308 23.35 1.76 13.53
N ILE A 309 24.35 2.00 12.67
CA ILE A 309 24.70 3.36 12.22
C ILE A 309 23.53 4.00 11.47
N ASP A 310 22.78 3.24 10.67
CA ASP A 310 21.59 3.74 9.99
C ASP A 310 20.51 4.14 10.99
N TYR A 311 20.22 3.28 11.97
CA TYR A 311 19.26 3.54 13.03
C TYR A 311 19.62 4.80 13.84
N LEU A 312 20.87 4.94 14.29
CA LEU A 312 21.33 6.14 14.99
C LEU A 312 21.21 7.40 14.12
N SER A 313 21.41 7.26 12.81
CA SER A 313 21.20 8.37 11.87
C SER A 313 19.73 8.78 11.78
N TRP A 314 18.79 7.84 11.97
CA TRP A 314 17.37 8.14 12.08
C TRP A 314 17.04 8.81 13.42
N LEU A 315 17.63 8.42 14.54
CA LEU A 315 17.45 9.12 15.82
C LEU A 315 17.90 10.58 15.73
N ALA A 316 19.06 10.84 15.11
CA ALA A 316 19.53 12.21 14.88
C ALA A 316 18.55 13.03 14.02
N LYS A 317 17.88 12.42 13.03
CA LYS A 317 16.81 13.09 12.26
C LYS A 317 15.58 13.34 13.11
N ALA A 318 15.17 12.37 13.91
CA ALA A 318 14.00 12.47 14.77
C ALA A 318 14.12 13.66 15.72
N LEU A 319 15.30 13.89 16.33
CA LEU A 319 15.52 15.07 17.16
C LEU A 319 15.30 16.39 16.42
N ALA A 320 15.63 16.46 15.13
CA ALA A 320 15.34 17.66 14.34
C ALA A 320 13.84 17.87 14.11
N PHE A 321 13.05 16.79 14.00
CA PHE A 321 11.61 16.88 13.80
C PHE A 321 10.86 17.52 14.98
N SER A 322 11.45 17.49 16.18
CA SER A 322 10.89 18.17 17.35
C SER A 322 10.82 19.69 17.21
N GLY A 323 11.65 20.31 16.36
CA GLY A 323 11.80 21.77 16.30
C GLY A 323 12.41 22.42 17.57
N GLN A 324 12.76 21.65 18.61
CA GLN A 324 13.20 22.20 19.90
C GLN A 324 14.70 22.48 19.92
N ASP A 325 15.08 23.73 20.18
CA ASP A 325 16.49 24.16 20.20
C ASP A 325 17.35 23.44 21.25
N LYS A 326 16.75 22.84 22.30
CA LYS A 326 17.50 22.12 23.34
C LYS A 326 18.31 20.94 22.79
N TYR A 327 17.82 20.27 21.74
CA TYR A 327 18.51 19.14 21.11
C TYR A 327 19.66 19.55 20.19
N ARG A 328 19.83 20.85 19.90
CA ARG A 328 20.91 21.37 19.05
C ARG A 328 22.28 20.99 19.60
N THR A 329 22.48 21.09 20.91
CA THR A 329 23.75 20.76 21.57
C THR A 329 24.11 19.29 21.37
N THR A 330 23.15 18.38 21.54
CA THR A 330 23.35 16.95 21.28
C THR A 330 23.68 16.67 19.82
N LEU A 331 22.96 17.29 18.88
CA LEU A 331 23.28 17.14 17.45
C LEU A 331 24.67 17.67 17.11
N LEU A 332 25.11 18.80 17.68
CA LEU A 332 26.47 19.33 17.52
C LEU A 332 27.52 18.38 18.09
N LYS A 333 27.28 17.82 19.28
CA LYS A 333 28.15 16.83 19.91
C LYS A 333 28.35 15.62 19.00
N VAL A 334 27.28 15.06 18.44
CA VAL A 334 27.33 13.93 17.50
C VAL A 334 28.01 14.33 16.18
N ALA A 335 27.73 15.53 15.65
CA ALA A 335 28.26 16.01 14.39
C ALA A 335 29.78 16.27 14.40
N ASN A 336 30.31 16.73 15.53
CA ASN A 336 31.69 17.20 15.67
C ASN A 336 32.63 16.14 16.28
N ASN A 337 32.11 15.06 16.84
CA ASN A 337 32.94 14.01 17.42
C ASN A 337 33.58 13.13 16.34
N ASN A 338 34.91 13.18 16.22
CA ASN A 338 35.67 12.42 15.20
C ASN A 338 35.57 10.89 15.35
N LYS A 339 35.25 10.37 16.55
CA LYS A 339 35.05 8.94 16.83
C LYS A 339 33.70 8.43 16.34
N THR A 340 32.72 9.30 16.16
CA THR A 340 31.40 8.96 15.60
C THR A 340 31.50 8.60 14.13
N SER A 341 30.70 7.64 13.66
CA SER A 341 30.72 7.23 12.24
C SER A 341 30.48 8.39 11.27
N ARG A 342 31.16 8.39 10.11
CA ARG A 342 31.04 9.46 9.10
C ARG A 342 29.59 9.68 8.64
N LYS A 343 28.81 8.59 8.51
CA LYS A 343 27.40 8.65 8.10
C LYS A 343 26.55 9.32 9.18
N LEU A 344 26.72 8.94 10.44
CA LEU A 344 25.98 9.54 11.56
C LEU A 344 26.31 11.02 11.70
N ARG A 345 27.60 11.41 11.64
CA ARG A 345 28.01 12.82 11.63
C ARG A 345 27.34 13.63 10.53
N LYS A 346 27.28 13.08 9.31
CA LYS A 346 26.60 13.72 8.17
C LYS A 346 25.14 14.00 8.49
N TYR A 347 24.42 13.02 9.02
CA TYR A 347 23.00 13.20 9.33
C TYR A 347 22.77 14.13 10.50
N ALA A 348 23.61 14.10 11.54
CA ALA A 348 23.55 15.07 12.63
C ALA A 348 23.74 16.52 12.13
N LYS A 349 24.68 16.76 11.20
CA LYS A 349 24.86 18.09 10.57
C LYS A 349 23.62 18.55 9.81
N LEU A 350 23.01 17.66 9.01
CA LEU A 350 21.77 17.97 8.30
C LEU A 350 20.62 18.25 9.28
N SER A 351 20.51 17.46 10.35
CA SER A 351 19.51 17.65 11.40
C SER A 351 19.60 19.02 12.08
N ILE A 352 20.80 19.58 12.27
CA ILE A 352 20.96 20.94 12.85
C ILE A 352 20.30 22.00 11.97
N SER A 353 20.44 21.91 10.64
CA SER A 353 19.75 22.83 9.73
C SER A 353 18.24 22.61 9.73
N THR A 354 17.82 21.34 9.70
CA THR A 354 16.41 20.95 9.66
C THR A 354 15.65 21.33 10.93
N LEU A 355 16.31 21.38 12.09
CA LEU A 355 15.69 21.76 13.36
C LEU A 355 15.04 23.16 13.31
N LYS A 356 15.67 24.11 12.62
CA LYS A 356 15.11 25.46 12.42
C LYS A 356 13.84 25.42 11.57
N ASP A 357 13.83 24.59 10.53
CA ASP A 357 12.68 24.46 9.65
C ASP A 357 11.49 23.83 10.40
N TYR A 358 11.74 22.78 11.19
CA TYR A 358 10.70 22.11 11.97
C TYR A 358 10.10 22.96 13.07
N LYS A 359 10.90 23.82 13.71
CA LYS A 359 10.37 24.83 14.65
C LYS A 359 9.27 25.69 14.02
N ARG A 360 9.39 26.01 12.73
CA ARG A 360 8.35 26.73 11.98
C ARG A 360 7.26 25.77 11.50
N TRP A 361 7.64 24.64 10.93
CA TRP A 361 6.72 23.70 10.30
C TRP A 361 5.76 23.04 11.27
N ASN A 362 6.17 22.74 12.50
CA ASN A 362 5.31 22.10 13.49
C ASN A 362 4.11 22.98 13.84
N THR A 363 4.27 24.31 13.88
CA THR A 363 3.15 25.26 14.05
C THR A 363 2.14 25.25 12.90
N VAL A 364 2.55 24.76 11.72
CA VAL A 364 1.69 24.62 10.54
C VAL A 364 1.08 23.22 10.47
N ILE A 365 1.88 22.18 10.72
CA ILE A 365 1.44 20.78 10.74
C ILE A 365 0.39 20.59 11.85
N PHE A 366 0.64 21.19 13.01
CA PHE A 366 -0.20 21.12 14.19
C PHE A 366 -0.95 22.44 14.42
N ASN A 367 -1.89 22.74 13.52
CA ASN A 367 -2.73 23.95 13.58
C ASN A 367 -4.18 23.62 13.99
N GLU A 368 -4.41 23.40 15.28
CA GLU A 368 -5.72 23.01 15.83
C GLU A 368 -6.87 23.94 15.42
N LYS A 369 -6.60 25.22 15.19
CA LYS A 369 -7.61 26.22 14.79
C LYS A 369 -8.26 25.91 13.44
N GLN A 370 -7.60 25.12 12.60
CA GLN A 370 -8.08 24.73 11.27
C GLN A 370 -8.54 23.28 11.19
N TRP A 371 -8.52 22.55 12.32
CA TRP A 371 -8.85 21.14 12.31
C TRP A 371 -10.36 20.91 12.17
N ASN A 372 -10.69 19.93 11.35
CA ASN A 372 -12.02 19.38 11.26
C ASN A 372 -12.10 18.18 12.20
N ASN A 373 -12.95 18.27 13.21
CA ASN A 373 -13.14 17.22 14.22
C ASN A 373 -13.67 15.90 13.63
N ASN A 374 -14.23 15.93 12.42
CA ASN A 374 -14.69 14.73 11.71
C ASN A 374 -13.58 14.05 10.89
N TRP A 375 -12.39 14.64 10.81
CA TRP A 375 -11.28 14.08 10.08
C TRP A 375 -10.28 13.39 11.02
N PRO A 376 -9.69 12.26 10.60
CA PRO A 376 -8.53 11.71 11.29
C PRO A 376 -7.42 12.75 11.43
N ILE A 377 -6.64 12.68 12.51
CA ILE A 377 -5.54 13.63 12.79
C ILE A 377 -4.59 13.75 11.59
N ASP A 378 -4.24 12.63 10.96
CA ASP A 378 -3.32 12.61 9.82
C ASP A 378 -3.85 13.39 8.61
N ILE A 379 -5.18 13.36 8.39
CA ILE A 379 -5.83 14.15 7.35
C ILE A 379 -5.76 15.64 7.68
N ASN A 380 -6.03 16.02 8.94
CA ASN A 380 -5.91 17.40 9.40
C ASN A 380 -4.48 17.97 9.23
N ARG A 381 -3.46 17.18 9.58
CA ARG A 381 -2.05 17.54 9.40
C ARG A 381 -1.70 17.74 7.93
N LEU A 382 -2.01 16.75 7.09
CA LEU A 382 -1.72 16.80 5.65
C LEU A 382 -2.47 17.97 4.99
N PHE A 383 -3.71 18.23 5.38
CA PHE A 383 -4.49 19.35 4.86
C PHE A 383 -3.82 20.68 5.19
N SER A 384 -3.40 20.87 6.45
CA SER A 384 -2.69 22.07 6.90
C SER A 384 -1.36 22.27 6.15
N MET A 385 -0.62 21.19 5.92
CA MET A 385 0.62 21.21 5.12
C MET A 385 0.37 21.61 3.65
N VAL A 386 -0.69 21.09 3.02
CA VAL A 386 -1.07 21.42 1.64
C VAL A 386 -1.48 22.89 1.52
N GLN A 387 -2.24 23.41 2.49
CA GLN A 387 -2.70 24.80 2.51
C GLN A 387 -1.60 25.83 2.87
N SER A 388 -0.47 25.36 3.40
CA SER A 388 0.63 26.24 3.78
C SER A 388 1.24 27.03 2.60
N ASN A 389 1.89 28.15 2.91
CA ASN A 389 2.67 28.90 1.92
C ASN A 389 4.07 28.29 1.68
N ASP A 390 4.43 27.21 2.39
CA ASP A 390 5.75 26.59 2.32
C ASP A 390 5.76 25.41 1.32
N PHE A 391 6.53 25.55 0.24
CA PHE A 391 6.62 24.51 -0.80
C PHE A 391 7.33 23.23 -0.32
N HIS A 392 8.10 23.25 0.77
CA HIS A 392 8.60 22.03 1.39
C HIS A 392 7.47 21.22 2.02
N LEU A 393 6.59 21.85 2.79
CA LEU A 393 5.45 21.18 3.42
C LEU A 393 4.48 20.63 2.38
N LYS A 394 4.14 21.42 1.37
CA LYS A 394 3.35 21.00 0.21
C LYS A 394 3.92 19.76 -0.48
N ARG A 395 5.23 19.76 -0.74
CA ARG A 395 5.92 18.62 -1.35
C ARG A 395 5.89 17.39 -0.45
N LEU A 396 6.11 17.57 0.86
CA LEU A 396 6.12 16.49 1.84
C LEU A 396 4.73 15.86 1.94
N ALA A 397 3.67 16.67 2.06
CA ALA A 397 2.30 16.20 2.10
C ALA A 397 1.90 15.46 0.82
N ALA A 398 2.15 16.04 -0.36
CA ALA A 398 1.81 15.40 -1.63
C ALA A 398 2.54 14.05 -1.83
N LYS A 399 3.82 13.97 -1.43
CA LYS A 399 4.58 12.72 -1.44
C LYS A 399 3.96 11.69 -0.49
N HIS A 400 3.56 12.12 0.71
CA HIS A 400 2.97 11.24 1.71
C HIS A 400 1.61 10.70 1.21
N ILE A 401 0.73 11.60 0.75
CA ILE A 401 -0.57 11.27 0.14
C ILE A 401 -0.42 10.22 -0.96
N HIS A 402 0.50 10.45 -1.91
CA HIS A 402 0.70 9.52 -3.03
C HIS A 402 1.27 8.16 -2.58
N HIS A 403 2.33 8.15 -1.77
CA HIS A 403 3.00 6.89 -1.39
C HIS A 403 2.23 6.07 -0.36
N LYS A 404 1.31 6.69 0.38
CA LYS A 404 0.43 6.03 1.35
C LYS A 404 -0.99 5.86 0.84
N TYR A 405 -1.26 6.25 -0.40
CA TYR A 405 -2.57 6.16 -1.04
C TYR A 405 -3.69 6.85 -0.24
N ILE A 406 -3.38 7.94 0.47
CA ILE A 406 -4.32 8.67 1.32
C ILE A 406 -5.15 9.63 0.46
N TYR A 407 -6.09 9.07 -0.29
CA TYR A 407 -6.86 9.76 -1.33
C TYR A 407 -8.19 10.34 -0.82
N HIS A 408 -8.16 10.96 0.35
CA HIS A 408 -9.31 11.70 0.88
C HIS A 408 -9.68 12.84 -0.07
N THR A 409 -10.95 12.95 -0.46
CA THR A 409 -11.41 13.89 -1.50
C THR A 409 -11.00 15.32 -1.22
N GLU A 410 -11.22 15.80 0.00
CA GLU A 410 -10.91 17.17 0.42
C GLU A 410 -9.40 17.46 0.45
N LEU A 411 -8.55 16.46 0.69
CA LEU A 411 -7.09 16.60 0.53
C LEU A 411 -6.70 16.74 -0.94
N LEU A 412 -7.32 15.94 -1.81
CA LEU A 412 -7.07 15.98 -3.24
C LEU A 412 -7.59 17.28 -3.87
N ASP A 413 -8.79 17.74 -3.51
CA ASP A 413 -9.33 19.04 -3.92
C ASP A 413 -8.41 20.18 -3.47
N SER A 414 -7.90 20.11 -2.24
CA SER A 414 -6.92 21.05 -1.70
C SER A 414 -5.60 21.04 -2.50
N LEU A 415 -5.08 19.87 -2.86
CA LEU A 415 -3.91 19.73 -3.74
C LEU A 415 -4.17 20.31 -5.14
N GLU A 416 -5.34 20.04 -5.72
CA GLU A 416 -5.76 20.53 -7.02
C GLU A 416 -5.82 22.06 -7.04
N GLN A 417 -6.47 22.67 -6.06
CA GLN A 417 -6.54 24.13 -5.92
C GLN A 417 -5.15 24.76 -5.84
N GLN A 418 -4.25 24.20 -5.03
CA GLN A 418 -2.88 24.70 -4.91
C GLN A 418 -2.08 24.51 -6.21
N LEU A 419 -2.32 23.41 -6.93
CA LEU A 419 -1.68 23.13 -8.22
C LEU A 419 -2.16 24.10 -9.30
N LEU A 420 -3.47 24.30 -9.44
CA LEU A 420 -4.10 25.23 -10.40
C LEU A 420 -3.73 26.69 -10.11
N LYS A 421 -3.52 27.06 -8.86
CA LYS A 421 -3.03 28.39 -8.48
C LYS A 421 -1.61 28.68 -9.00
N HIS A 422 -0.78 27.64 -9.16
CA HIS A 422 0.67 27.83 -9.33
C HIS A 422 1.25 27.27 -10.64
N TYR A 423 0.53 26.44 -11.39
CA TYR A 423 1.08 25.76 -12.58
C TYR A 423 1.46 26.70 -13.74
N GLN A 424 0.90 27.91 -13.78
CA GLN A 424 1.23 28.96 -14.76
C GLN A 424 2.33 29.92 -14.28
N SER A 425 2.87 29.74 -13.08
CA SER A 425 3.94 30.58 -12.56
C SER A 425 5.21 30.47 -13.42
N SER A 426 5.92 31.58 -13.60
CA SER A 426 7.26 31.60 -14.19
C SER A 426 8.35 31.13 -13.22
N ARG A 427 8.01 30.92 -11.95
CA ARG A 427 8.93 30.42 -10.92
C ARG A 427 9.46 29.03 -11.29
N ASN A 428 10.79 28.87 -11.25
CA ASN A 428 11.48 27.67 -11.75
C ASN A 428 12.50 27.07 -10.77
N ASP A 429 12.44 27.42 -9.48
CA ASP A 429 13.31 26.75 -8.52
C ASP A 429 12.88 25.28 -8.32
N HIS A 430 13.88 24.45 -8.03
CA HIS A 430 13.72 23.00 -7.98
C HIS A 430 12.69 22.54 -6.94
N LEU A 431 12.61 23.22 -5.79
CA LEU A 431 11.65 22.87 -4.73
C LEU A 431 10.23 23.13 -5.19
N PHE A 432 9.96 24.34 -5.68
CA PHE A 432 8.66 24.76 -6.18
C PHE A 432 8.14 23.78 -7.25
N VAL A 433 8.94 23.52 -8.28
CA VAL A 433 8.55 22.62 -9.37
C VAL A 433 8.30 21.20 -8.87
N ASN A 434 9.15 20.68 -7.97
CA ASN A 434 8.96 19.33 -7.43
C ASN A 434 7.75 19.22 -6.50
N ALA A 435 7.36 20.28 -5.80
CA ALA A 435 6.13 20.30 -5.03
C ALA A 435 4.92 20.11 -5.96
N LEU A 436 4.85 20.90 -7.04
CA LEU A 436 3.78 20.78 -8.04
C LEU A 436 3.73 19.40 -8.72
N ILE A 437 4.91 18.84 -9.05
CA ILE A 437 4.99 17.46 -9.58
C ILE A 437 4.46 16.44 -8.55
N GLY A 438 4.77 16.62 -7.27
CA GLY A 438 4.24 15.76 -6.21
C GLY A 438 2.72 15.81 -6.14
N MET A 439 2.13 17.02 -6.22
CA MET A 439 0.67 17.20 -6.24
C MET A 439 0.03 16.53 -7.46
N SER A 440 0.58 16.75 -8.66
CA SER A 440 0.15 16.09 -9.91
C SER A 440 0.11 14.57 -9.77
N LYS A 441 1.15 13.98 -9.18
CA LYS A 441 1.23 12.53 -8.95
C LYS A 441 0.21 12.02 -7.94
N ALA A 442 -0.04 12.76 -6.87
CA ALA A 442 -1.06 12.40 -5.88
C ALA A 442 -2.46 12.38 -6.51
N LEU A 443 -2.81 13.42 -7.28
CA LEU A 443 -4.07 13.49 -8.02
C LEU A 443 -4.20 12.36 -9.03
N ALA A 444 -3.22 12.18 -9.92
CA ALA A 444 -3.26 11.12 -10.92
C ALA A 444 -3.25 9.71 -10.29
N GLY A 445 -2.50 9.53 -9.20
CA GLY A 445 -2.42 8.29 -8.44
C GLY A 445 -3.73 7.91 -7.76
N SER A 446 -4.61 8.87 -7.45
CA SER A 446 -5.96 8.60 -6.94
C SER A 446 -6.88 7.96 -7.97
N GLN A 447 -6.59 8.20 -9.26
CA GLN A 447 -7.40 7.75 -10.39
C GLN A 447 -8.86 8.23 -10.35
N TYR A 448 -9.21 9.22 -9.51
CA TYR A 448 -10.56 9.78 -9.51
C TYR A 448 -10.81 10.57 -10.80
N PRO A 449 -11.89 10.28 -11.55
CA PRO A 449 -12.13 10.87 -12.87
C PRO A 449 -12.13 12.40 -12.88
N GLN A 450 -12.61 13.04 -11.81
CA GLN A 450 -12.69 14.50 -11.70
C GLN A 450 -11.34 15.21 -11.86
N TYR A 451 -10.23 14.60 -11.42
CA TYR A 451 -8.91 15.24 -11.54
C TYR A 451 -8.22 14.99 -12.89
N LYS A 452 -8.77 14.09 -13.73
CA LYS A 452 -8.19 13.76 -15.04
C LYS A 452 -8.06 15.00 -15.92
N GLU A 453 -9.08 15.85 -15.91
CA GLU A 453 -9.10 17.08 -16.71
C GLU A 453 -7.98 18.02 -16.29
N THR A 454 -7.80 18.22 -14.98
CA THR A 454 -6.70 19.03 -14.43
C THR A 454 -5.33 18.50 -14.86
N ILE A 455 -5.07 17.20 -14.72
CA ILE A 455 -3.80 16.60 -15.20
C ILE A 455 -3.65 16.78 -16.72
N GLY A 456 -4.75 16.73 -17.46
CA GLY A 456 -4.81 17.04 -18.89
C GLY A 456 -4.39 18.47 -19.22
N TYR A 457 -4.90 19.45 -18.49
CA TYR A 457 -4.48 20.85 -18.62
C TYR A 457 -3.01 21.02 -18.29
N LEU A 458 -2.53 20.47 -17.18
CA LEU A 458 -1.12 20.52 -16.79
C LEU A 458 -0.20 19.96 -17.88
N ALA A 459 -0.56 18.83 -18.47
CA ALA A 459 0.20 18.17 -19.53
C ALA A 459 0.33 19.03 -20.82
N LYS A 460 -0.71 19.83 -21.11
CA LYS A 460 -0.80 20.69 -22.30
C LYS A 460 -0.17 22.06 -22.06
N SER A 461 -0.57 22.75 -20.99
CA SER A 461 -0.41 24.20 -20.85
C SER A 461 0.41 24.66 -19.64
N ALA A 462 0.86 23.79 -18.73
CA ALA A 462 1.67 24.25 -17.58
C ALA A 462 2.91 24.99 -18.06
N LYS A 463 3.23 26.17 -17.49
CA LYS A 463 4.34 27.00 -17.99
C LYS A 463 5.69 26.29 -17.88
N ASN A 464 5.89 25.52 -16.81
CA ASN A 464 7.11 24.77 -16.58
C ASN A 464 7.19 23.48 -17.42
N LYS A 465 8.24 23.34 -18.24
CA LYS A 465 8.45 22.16 -19.12
C LYS A 465 8.55 20.84 -18.35
N LYS A 466 9.21 20.84 -17.18
CA LYS A 466 9.36 19.63 -16.35
C LYS A 466 8.00 19.19 -15.80
N LEU A 467 7.21 20.11 -15.26
CA LEU A 467 5.85 19.81 -14.79
C LEU A 467 4.97 19.24 -15.92
N ARG A 468 4.96 19.85 -17.11
CA ARG A 468 4.23 19.31 -18.29
C ARG A 468 4.63 17.86 -18.60
N ALA A 469 5.93 17.57 -18.61
CA ALA A 469 6.45 16.23 -18.93
C ALA A 469 5.98 15.18 -17.90
N TYR A 470 6.01 15.51 -16.61
CA TYR A 470 5.49 14.63 -15.58
C TYR A 470 3.97 14.46 -15.69
N ALA A 471 3.21 15.54 -15.88
CA ALA A 471 1.76 15.45 -16.05
C ALA A 471 1.34 14.55 -17.25
N ARG A 472 2.08 14.60 -18.37
CA ARG A 472 1.86 13.66 -19.50
C ARG A 472 2.10 12.20 -19.13
N LYS A 473 3.12 11.94 -18.31
CA LYS A 473 3.38 10.60 -17.80
C LYS A 473 2.27 10.17 -16.84
N ASP A 474 1.85 11.07 -15.96
CA ASP A 474 0.84 10.82 -14.93
C ASP A 474 -0.55 10.60 -15.55
N LEU A 475 -0.87 11.22 -16.69
CA LEU A 475 -2.11 10.93 -17.44
C LEU A 475 -2.30 9.45 -17.76
N LYS A 476 -1.20 8.68 -17.90
CA LYS A 476 -1.27 7.25 -18.19
C LYS A 476 -2.04 6.47 -17.10
N PHE A 477 -2.01 6.92 -15.84
CA PHE A 477 -2.77 6.30 -14.75
C PHE A 477 -4.28 6.21 -15.06
N TYR A 478 -4.83 7.19 -15.80
CA TYR A 478 -6.24 7.20 -16.19
C TYR A 478 -6.56 6.37 -17.44
N TYR A 479 -5.58 6.11 -18.30
CA TYR A 479 -5.79 5.34 -19.53
C TYR A 479 -5.69 3.84 -19.27
N TYR A 480 -4.90 3.42 -18.28
CA TYR A 480 -4.87 2.02 -17.87
C TYR A 480 -6.24 1.51 -17.38
N GLN A 481 -7.13 2.37 -16.86
CA GLN A 481 -8.51 1.96 -16.53
C GLN A 481 -9.36 1.61 -17.77
N ARG A 482 -9.15 2.26 -18.93
CA ARG A 482 -9.94 1.96 -20.14
C ARG A 482 -9.64 0.58 -20.73
N LEU A 483 -8.47 0.02 -20.45
CA LEU A 483 -8.13 -1.35 -20.83
C LEU A 483 -8.80 -2.41 -19.95
N TYR A 484 -9.49 -1.98 -18.87
CA TYR A 484 -10.14 -2.84 -17.89
C TYR A 484 -11.64 -2.52 -17.69
N ASN A 485 -12.21 -1.62 -18.50
CA ASN A 485 -13.64 -1.34 -18.46
C ASN A 485 -14.39 -2.40 -19.27
N GLY A 486 -14.67 -3.56 -18.67
CA GLY A 486 -15.81 -4.48 -18.92
C GLY A 486 -16.12 -5.02 -20.33
N GLU A 487 -15.65 -4.42 -21.41
CA GLU A 487 -16.02 -4.77 -22.79
C GLU A 487 -14.91 -5.51 -23.54
N GLY A 488 -13.75 -5.73 -22.92
CA GLY A 488 -12.68 -6.58 -23.47
C GLY A 488 -12.10 -6.13 -24.82
N GLN A 489 -12.48 -4.96 -25.34
CA GLN A 489 -11.96 -4.44 -26.60
C GLN A 489 -10.77 -3.50 -26.34
N LEU A 490 -9.59 -3.95 -26.79
CA LEU A 490 -8.44 -3.09 -27.03
C LEU A 490 -8.79 -2.12 -28.15
N ILE A 491 -9.18 -0.88 -27.81
CA ILE A 491 -9.29 0.19 -28.79
C ILE A 491 -7.87 0.70 -29.06
N PHE A 492 -7.34 0.40 -30.25
CA PHE A 492 -6.06 0.91 -30.77
C PHE A 492 -6.16 2.37 -31.20
#